data_AF-A0A3D6EJ70-F1
#
_entry.id   AF-A0A3D6EJ70-F1
#
_cell.length_a   1.000
_cell.length_b   1.000
_cell.length_c   1.000
_cell.angle_alpha   90.00
_cell.angle_beta   90.00
_cell.angle_gamma   90.00
#
_symmetry.space_group_name_H-M   'P 1'
#
loop_
_entity.id
_entity.type
_entity.pdbx_description
1 polymer ?
#
loop_
_entity_poly.entity_id
_entity_poly.type
_entity_poly.pdbx_seq_one_letter_code
_entity_poly.pdbx_strand_id
1 'polypeptide(L)'
;MSRFDLTSAESDGAGHRLRCEFGVIKEVLPVSRSRGTTVTVRDLFAQLPARRRFLKSTDTEHAQLWGAVARLALSSPGVHWTLRPDRGAPLVLPPVEDAGQRLGPLLGEKLTRLVPFVNGEPPWRLRGFVSPPDLSFRDRNHLYLFV
;
A
#
# COMPACT_ATOMS: atom_id res chain seq x y z
N MET A 1 13.23 -1.61 16.02
CA MET A 1 13.94 -2.78 15.47
C MET A 1 12.99 -3.96 15.46
N SER A 2 13.05 -4.79 14.43
CA SER A 2 12.14 -5.91 14.14
C SER A 2 12.95 -7.14 13.71
N ARG A 3 12.28 -8.28 13.55
CA ARG A 3 12.80 -9.41 12.75
C ARG A 3 12.34 -9.23 11.31
N PHE A 4 13.26 -9.34 10.38
CA PHE A 4 13.07 -9.03 8.97
C PHE A 4 13.60 -10.18 8.12
N ASP A 5 12.79 -10.68 7.20
CA ASP A 5 13.21 -11.63 6.17
C ASP A 5 12.93 -11.03 4.79
N LEU A 6 13.92 -11.07 3.91
CA LEU A 6 13.78 -10.68 2.50
C LEU A 6 14.17 -11.85 1.63
N THR A 7 13.30 -12.22 0.69
CA THR A 7 13.57 -13.27 -0.30
C THR A 7 13.42 -12.66 -1.69
N SER A 8 14.46 -12.66 -2.51
CA SER A 8 14.48 -11.99 -3.82
C SER A 8 15.25 -12.77 -4.89
N ALA A 9 14.90 -12.55 -6.15
CA ALA A 9 15.42 -13.21 -7.36
C ALA A 9 14.99 -12.38 -8.57
N GLU A 10 15.94 -12.15 -9.48
CA GLU A 10 15.73 -11.35 -10.70
C GLU A 10 15.06 -12.15 -11.82
N SER A 11 15.20 -13.48 -11.78
CA SER A 11 14.58 -14.45 -12.68
C SER A 11 14.01 -15.64 -11.89
N ASP A 12 13.33 -16.54 -12.58
CA ASP A 12 12.92 -17.81 -11.97
C ASP A 12 14.15 -18.70 -11.72
N GLY A 13 14.17 -19.36 -10.56
CA GLY A 13 15.26 -20.24 -10.14
C GLY A 13 16.10 -19.61 -9.03
N ALA A 14 17.35 -19.26 -9.32
CA ALA A 14 18.31 -18.84 -8.30
C ALA A 14 17.92 -17.49 -7.67
N GLY A 15 17.76 -17.50 -6.35
CA GLY A 15 17.51 -16.32 -5.54
C GLY A 15 18.26 -16.38 -4.21
N HIS A 16 18.08 -15.34 -3.41
CA HIS A 16 18.65 -15.25 -2.08
C HIS A 16 17.58 -14.94 -1.04
N ARG A 17 17.74 -15.53 0.14
CA ARG A 17 17.02 -15.15 1.35
C ARG A 17 17.99 -14.51 2.34
N LEU A 18 17.66 -13.32 2.80
CA LEU A 18 18.35 -12.60 3.86
C LEU A 18 17.49 -12.59 5.11
N ARG A 19 18.06 -13.00 6.24
CA ARG A 19 17.43 -12.87 7.56
C ARG A 19 18.20 -11.85 8.39
N CYS A 20 17.50 -10.83 8.87
CA CYS A 20 18.01 -9.79 9.74
C CYS A 20 17.22 -9.78 11.04
N GLU A 21 17.93 -9.80 12.16
CA GLU A 21 17.33 -9.68 13.48
C GLU A 21 17.84 -8.42 14.13
N PHE A 22 16.93 -7.49 14.35
CA PHE A 22 17.21 -6.23 15.03
C PHE A 22 18.41 -5.49 14.44
N GLY A 23 18.40 -5.30 13.12
CA GLY A 23 19.46 -4.57 12.41
C GLY A 23 20.75 -5.36 12.16
N VAL A 24 20.86 -6.59 12.66
CA VAL A 24 22.01 -7.46 12.43
C VAL A 24 21.64 -8.54 11.42
N ILE A 25 22.35 -8.59 10.29
CA ILE A 25 22.22 -9.69 9.32
C ILE A 25 22.70 -10.97 10.01
N LYS A 26 21.82 -11.95 10.12
CA LYS A 26 22.12 -13.25 10.72
C LYS A 26 22.52 -14.27 9.68
N GLU A 27 21.93 -14.18 8.49
CA GLU A 27 22.05 -15.23 7.49
C GLU A 27 21.73 -14.68 6.10
N VAL A 28 22.47 -15.19 5.11
CA VAL A 28 22.16 -15.06 3.68
C VAL A 28 22.28 -16.45 3.05
N LEU A 29 21.18 -17.01 2.55
CA LEU A 29 21.16 -18.34 1.94
C LEU A 29 20.71 -18.28 0.48
N PRO A 30 21.28 -19.14 -0.39
CA PRO A 30 20.70 -19.40 -1.70
C PRO A 30 19.35 -20.10 -1.53
N VAL A 31 18.37 -19.72 -2.35
CA VAL A 31 17.03 -20.34 -2.39
C VAL A 31 16.55 -20.45 -3.83
N SER A 32 15.69 -21.44 -4.09
CA SER A 32 14.94 -21.49 -5.36
C SER A 32 13.62 -20.75 -5.20
N ARG A 33 13.30 -19.81 -6.10
CA ARG A 33 12.04 -19.04 -6.09
C ARG A 33 11.72 -18.48 -7.47
N SER A 34 10.46 -18.09 -7.67
CA SER A 34 10.07 -17.29 -8.83
C SER A 34 10.59 -15.85 -8.74
N ARG A 35 10.67 -15.18 -9.89
CA ARG A 35 11.05 -13.76 -10.00
C ARG A 35 10.21 -12.87 -9.08
N GLY A 36 10.86 -11.90 -8.44
CA GLY A 36 10.20 -10.85 -7.65
C GLY A 36 10.86 -10.65 -6.29
N THR A 37 10.13 -10.13 -5.31
CA THR A 37 10.65 -9.94 -3.95
C THR A 37 9.54 -10.14 -2.92
N THR A 38 9.85 -10.82 -1.83
CA THR A 38 8.97 -10.97 -0.66
C THR A 38 9.68 -10.40 0.55
N VAL A 39 9.00 -9.53 1.29
CA VAL A 39 9.51 -8.93 2.52
C VAL A 39 8.55 -9.29 3.66
N THR A 40 9.09 -9.87 4.72
CA THR A 40 8.35 -10.25 5.93
C THR A 40 8.92 -9.51 7.11
N VAL A 41 8.07 -8.76 7.82
CA VAL A 41 8.44 -8.04 9.05
C VAL A 41 7.66 -8.63 10.22
N ARG A 42 8.37 -9.00 11.28
CA ARG A 42 7.83 -9.59 12.52
C ARG A 42 8.37 -8.82 13.73
N ASP A 43 7.64 -8.87 14.83
CA ASP A 43 8.06 -8.28 16.11
C ASP A 43 8.43 -6.78 15.99
N LEU A 44 7.60 -6.01 15.29
CA LEU A 44 7.83 -4.58 15.05
C LEU A 44 7.97 -3.81 16.38
N PHE A 45 9.07 -3.07 16.52
CA PHE A 45 9.43 -2.30 17.72
C PHE A 45 9.65 -3.13 19.00
N ALA A 46 9.87 -4.46 18.92
CA ALA A 46 10.04 -5.29 20.11
C ALA A 46 11.20 -4.85 21.04
N GLN A 47 12.30 -4.35 20.48
CA GLN A 47 13.43 -3.81 21.26
C GLN A 47 13.36 -2.29 21.52
N LEU A 48 12.27 -1.60 21.15
CA LEU A 48 12.12 -0.16 21.33
C LEU A 48 10.85 0.13 22.14
N PRO A 49 10.88 -0.02 23.49
CA PRO A 49 9.70 0.10 24.35
C PRO A 49 8.97 1.44 24.19
N ALA A 50 9.73 2.54 24.09
CA ALA A 50 9.17 3.86 23.84
C ALA A 50 8.36 3.89 22.54
N ARG A 51 8.91 3.40 21.42
CA ARG A 51 8.19 3.34 20.13
C ARG A 51 6.99 2.40 20.18
N ARG A 52 7.10 1.28 20.89
CA ARG A 52 6.00 0.33 21.07
C ARG A 52 4.83 0.95 21.83
N ARG A 53 5.07 1.83 22.80
CA ARG A 53 4.03 2.57 23.54
C ARG A 53 3.28 3.60 22.69
N PHE A 54 3.84 4.02 21.55
CA PHE A 54 3.16 4.93 20.62
C PHE A 54 2.25 4.21 19.62
N LEU A 55 2.31 2.87 19.52
CA LEU A 55 1.35 2.13 18.72
C LEU A 55 -0.05 2.36 19.28
N LYS A 56 -0.98 2.71 18.40
CA LYS A 56 -2.39 2.87 18.76
C LYS A 56 -3.06 1.50 18.86
N SER A 57 -4.38 1.48 19.00
CA SER A 57 -5.14 0.22 18.92
C SER A 57 -4.90 -0.48 17.59
N THR A 58 -5.03 -1.80 17.57
CA THR A 58 -4.93 -2.62 16.35
C THR A 58 -5.81 -2.07 15.23
N ASP A 59 -7.04 -1.67 15.54
CA ASP A 59 -7.97 -1.10 14.56
C ASP A 59 -7.47 0.23 13.98
N THR A 60 -6.85 1.07 14.80
CA THR A 60 -6.31 2.37 14.34
C THR A 60 -5.08 2.17 13.45
N GLU A 61 -4.20 1.23 13.80
CA GLU A 61 -3.05 0.88 12.96
C GLU A 61 -3.50 0.22 11.64
N HIS A 62 -4.53 -0.62 11.68
CA HIS A 62 -5.12 -1.20 10.47
C HIS A 62 -5.72 -0.12 9.56
N ALA A 63 -6.46 0.85 10.10
CA ALA A 63 -6.97 1.97 9.32
C ALA A 63 -5.84 2.78 8.65
N GLN A 64 -4.72 2.99 9.35
CA GLN A 64 -3.54 3.64 8.78
C GLN A 64 -2.90 2.81 7.67
N LEU A 65 -2.74 1.50 7.87
CA LEU A 65 -2.22 0.57 6.85
C LEU A 65 -3.10 0.58 5.61
N TRP A 66 -4.42 0.50 5.78
CA TRP A 66 -5.37 0.55 4.69
C TRP A 66 -5.27 1.86 3.92
N GLY A 67 -5.19 3.00 4.62
CA GLY A 67 -4.98 4.31 3.98
C GLY A 67 -3.65 4.42 3.22
N ALA A 68 -2.59 3.75 3.68
CA ALA A 68 -1.32 3.68 2.96
C ALA A 68 -1.42 2.83 1.68
N VAL A 69 -2.02 1.64 1.78
CA VAL A 69 -2.24 0.75 0.63
C VAL A 69 -3.17 1.40 -0.40
N ALA A 70 -4.24 2.07 0.04
CA ALA A 70 -5.16 2.77 -0.84
C ALA A 70 -4.46 3.86 -1.67
N ARG A 71 -3.55 4.64 -1.06
CA ARG A 71 -2.75 5.65 -1.78
C ARG A 71 -1.91 5.02 -2.89
N LEU A 72 -1.22 3.92 -2.58
CA LEU A 72 -0.40 3.23 -3.57
C LEU A 72 -1.26 2.63 -4.69
N ALA A 73 -2.37 1.99 -4.34
CA ALA A 73 -3.28 1.38 -5.31
C ALA A 73 -3.96 2.41 -6.22
N LEU A 74 -4.29 3.60 -5.73
CA LEU A 74 -4.80 4.73 -6.52
C LEU A 74 -3.75 5.26 -7.50
N SER A 75 -2.49 5.37 -7.06
CA SER A 75 -1.39 5.86 -7.91
C SER A 75 -0.98 4.87 -9.01
N SER A 76 -1.31 3.59 -8.84
CA SER A 76 -0.86 2.47 -9.69
C SER A 76 -2.04 1.60 -10.16
N PRO A 77 -2.98 2.15 -10.96
CA PRO A 77 -4.21 1.44 -11.35
C PRO A 77 -3.93 0.18 -12.19
N GLY A 78 -2.87 0.18 -13.01
CA GLY A 78 -2.46 -0.96 -13.82
C GLY A 78 -1.77 -2.11 -13.06
N VAL A 79 -1.60 -1.99 -11.74
CA VAL A 79 -1.00 -3.05 -10.90
C VAL A 79 -2.10 -3.85 -10.21
N HIS A 80 -1.93 -5.17 -10.10
CA HIS A 80 -2.79 -6.01 -9.28
C HIS A 80 -2.42 -5.85 -7.80
N TRP A 81 -3.38 -5.42 -6.97
CA TRP A 81 -3.18 -5.32 -5.52
C TRP A 81 -4.00 -6.38 -4.79
N THR A 82 -3.42 -6.95 -3.73
CA THR A 82 -4.15 -7.80 -2.80
C THR A 82 -3.74 -7.44 -1.38
N LEU A 83 -4.73 -7.08 -0.55
CA LEU A 83 -4.54 -6.84 0.87
C LEU A 83 -5.31 -7.92 1.65
N ARG A 84 -4.60 -8.70 2.45
CA ARG A 84 -5.17 -9.75 3.30
C ARG A 84 -5.04 -9.37 4.77
N PRO A 85 -6.10 -8.88 5.42
CA PRO A 85 -6.08 -8.65 6.85
C PRO A 85 -6.16 -9.98 7.63
N ASP A 86 -5.76 -9.96 8.90
CA ASP A 86 -5.88 -11.14 9.79
C ASP A 86 -7.35 -11.56 10.00
N ARG A 87 -8.28 -10.61 9.89
CA ARG A 87 -9.72 -10.81 10.03
C ARG A 87 -10.45 -10.09 8.91
N GLY A 88 -11.50 -10.72 8.37
CA GLY A 88 -12.32 -10.18 7.29
C GLY A 88 -11.92 -10.71 5.92
N ALA A 89 -12.62 -10.26 4.89
CA ALA A 89 -12.36 -10.66 3.51
C ALA A 89 -11.11 -9.96 2.95
N PRO A 90 -10.36 -10.63 2.06
CA PRO A 90 -9.27 -9.97 1.35
C PRO A 90 -9.82 -8.91 0.39
N LEU A 91 -9.15 -7.77 0.32
CA LEU A 91 -9.39 -6.78 -0.73
C LEU A 91 -8.52 -7.15 -1.94
N VAL A 92 -9.17 -7.42 -3.07
CA VAL A 92 -8.51 -7.76 -4.34
C VAL A 92 -8.85 -6.69 -5.36
N LEU A 93 -7.81 -6.17 -6.00
CA LEU A 93 -7.84 -5.00 -6.86
C LEU A 93 -7.12 -5.35 -8.16
N PRO A 94 -7.82 -5.95 -9.14
CA PRO A 94 -7.23 -6.31 -10.44
C PRO A 94 -6.78 -5.06 -11.21
N PRO A 95 -5.83 -5.16 -12.15
CA PRO A 95 -5.43 -4.02 -12.98
C PRO A 95 -6.64 -3.38 -13.67
N VAL A 96 -6.66 -2.05 -13.71
CA VAL A 96 -7.70 -1.27 -14.40
C VAL A 96 -7.06 -0.20 -15.28
N GLU A 97 -7.69 0.10 -16.41
CA GLU A 97 -7.29 1.21 -17.28
C GLU A 97 -7.78 2.56 -16.72
N ASP A 98 -9.03 2.59 -16.28
CA ASP A 98 -9.62 3.76 -15.63
C ASP A 98 -9.41 3.69 -14.11
N ALA A 99 -8.59 4.61 -13.60
CA ALA A 99 -8.33 4.75 -12.17
C ALA A 99 -9.61 5.04 -11.36
N GLY A 100 -10.67 5.55 -11.97
CA GLY A 100 -11.97 5.78 -11.33
C GLY A 100 -12.60 4.50 -10.79
N GLN A 101 -12.32 3.35 -11.43
CA GLN A 101 -12.78 2.03 -10.99
C GLN A 101 -12.18 1.62 -9.63
N ARG A 102 -11.10 2.26 -9.18
CA ARG A 102 -10.53 2.07 -7.83
C ARG A 102 -11.33 2.76 -6.74
N LEU A 103 -12.08 3.82 -7.05
CA LEU A 103 -12.66 4.73 -6.05
C LEU A 103 -13.69 4.04 -5.16
N GLY A 104 -14.59 3.23 -5.73
CA GLY A 104 -15.59 2.49 -4.94
C GLY A 104 -14.94 1.49 -3.97
N PRO A 105 -14.16 0.51 -4.47
CA PRO A 105 -13.50 -0.48 -3.63
C PRO A 105 -12.51 0.10 -2.59
N LEU A 106 -11.86 1.23 -2.90
CA LEU A 106 -10.86 1.83 -2.02
C LEU A 106 -11.38 2.96 -1.15
N LEU A 107 -12.44 3.67 -1.49
CA LEU A 107 -12.86 4.88 -0.77
C LEU A 107 -14.37 4.88 -0.45
N GLY A 108 -15.10 3.86 -0.91
CA GLY A 108 -16.53 3.68 -0.71
C GLY A 108 -17.38 4.25 -1.85
N GLU A 109 -18.60 3.73 -1.96
CA GLU A 109 -19.52 4.03 -3.07
C GLU A 109 -19.81 5.51 -3.28
N LYS A 110 -19.78 6.34 -2.23
CA LYS A 110 -19.99 7.79 -2.39
C LYS A 110 -18.93 8.45 -3.28
N LEU A 111 -17.72 7.89 -3.31
CA LEU A 111 -16.56 8.44 -4.02
C LEU A 111 -16.53 8.00 -5.49
N THR A 112 -17.43 7.12 -5.93
CA THR A 112 -17.59 6.81 -7.36
C THR A 112 -18.22 7.99 -8.14
N ARG A 113 -18.84 8.94 -7.43
CA ARG A 113 -19.44 10.16 -7.99
C ARG A 113 -18.42 11.24 -8.38
N LEU A 114 -17.13 11.03 -8.09
CA LEU A 114 -16.11 12.02 -8.44
C LEU A 114 -15.99 12.14 -9.97
N VAL A 115 -15.81 13.37 -10.45
CA VAL A 115 -15.75 13.68 -11.87
C VAL A 115 -14.28 13.68 -12.31
N PRO A 116 -13.92 12.94 -13.38
CA PRO A 116 -12.57 12.96 -13.91
C PRO A 116 -12.25 14.34 -14.50
N PHE A 117 -11.01 14.78 -14.34
CA PHE A 117 -10.51 16.00 -14.95
C PHE A 117 -9.08 15.80 -15.46
N VAL A 118 -8.75 16.57 -16.50
CA VAL A 118 -7.41 16.69 -17.05
C VAL A 118 -7.19 18.17 -17.39
N ASN A 119 -6.08 18.73 -16.96
CA ASN A 119 -5.71 20.11 -17.22
C ASN A 119 -4.19 20.24 -17.37
N GLY A 120 -3.73 21.31 -18.03
CA GLY A 120 -2.33 21.61 -18.24
C GLY A 120 -1.77 21.08 -19.55
N GLU A 121 -0.73 21.76 -20.00
CA GLU A 121 0.07 21.45 -21.19
C GLU A 121 1.52 21.18 -20.76
N PRO A 122 2.32 20.48 -21.59
CA PRO A 122 3.72 20.19 -21.27
C PRO A 122 4.49 21.45 -20.82
N PRO A 123 5.39 21.33 -19.82
CA PRO A 123 5.86 20.08 -19.23
C PRO A 123 4.98 19.53 -18.09
N TRP A 124 3.94 20.25 -17.65
CA TRP A 124 3.15 19.87 -16.47
C TRP A 124 1.72 19.51 -16.84
N ARG A 125 1.29 18.31 -16.47
CA ARG A 125 -0.08 17.84 -16.68
C ARG A 125 -0.69 17.41 -15.37
N LEU A 126 -1.86 17.94 -15.05
CA LEU A 126 -2.65 17.56 -13.89
C LEU A 126 -3.82 16.69 -14.36
N ARG A 127 -4.04 15.56 -13.70
CA ARG A 127 -5.16 14.66 -13.94
C ARG A 127 -5.64 14.07 -12.63
N GLY A 128 -6.92 13.73 -12.56
CA GLY A 128 -7.47 13.07 -11.39
C GLY A 128 -8.98 13.14 -11.36
N PHE A 129 -9.52 13.12 -10.14
CA PHE A 129 -10.94 13.16 -9.88
C PHE A 129 -11.24 14.27 -8.86
N VAL A 130 -12.35 14.99 -9.05
CA VAL A 130 -12.80 16.06 -8.15
C VAL A 130 -14.25 15.84 -7.76
N SER A 131 -14.63 16.23 -6.54
CA SER A 131 -15.99 16.08 -6.07
C SER A 131 -16.94 17.03 -6.78
N PRO A 132 -18.17 16.59 -7.11
CA PRO A 132 -19.22 17.52 -7.53
C PRO A 132 -19.57 18.46 -6.36
N PRO A 133 -20.17 19.65 -6.63
CA PRO A 133 -20.43 20.66 -5.60
C PRO A 133 -21.31 20.20 -4.42
N ASP A 134 -22.16 19.21 -4.64
CA ASP A 134 -23.08 18.65 -3.63
C ASP A 134 -22.44 17.53 -2.79
N LEU A 135 -21.23 17.08 -3.15
CA LEU A 135 -20.47 16.09 -2.40
C LEU A 135 -19.34 16.76 -1.61
N SER A 136 -19.60 17.04 -0.34
CA SER A 136 -18.61 17.62 0.57
C SER A 136 -18.31 16.69 1.74
N PHE A 137 -17.05 16.69 2.19
CA PHE A 137 -16.63 16.02 3.41
C PHE A 137 -16.29 17.06 4.48
N ARG A 138 -16.56 16.73 5.76
CA ARG A 138 -16.26 17.61 6.90
C ARG A 138 -14.76 17.75 7.15
N ASP A 139 -13.99 16.74 6.76
CA ASP A 139 -12.55 16.67 6.97
C ASP A 139 -11.78 16.55 5.63
N ARG A 140 -10.46 16.55 5.74
CA ARG A 140 -9.53 16.49 4.59
C ARG A 140 -9.02 15.07 4.31
N ASN A 141 -9.63 14.03 4.88
CA ASN A 141 -9.12 12.66 4.77
C ASN A 141 -9.23 12.09 3.34
N HIS A 142 -10.02 12.73 2.48
CA HIS A 142 -10.23 12.32 1.08
C HIS A 142 -9.38 13.10 0.06
N LEU A 143 -8.36 13.84 0.53
CA LEU A 143 -7.43 14.54 -0.36
C LEU A 143 -6.21 13.66 -0.65
N TYR A 144 -6.05 13.30 -1.92
CA TYR A 144 -4.95 12.49 -2.42
C TYR A 144 -4.22 13.26 -3.53
N LEU A 145 -2.91 13.43 -3.35
CA LEU A 145 -2.05 14.12 -4.31
C LEU A 145 -0.85 13.23 -4.65
N PHE A 146 -0.55 13.16 -5.95
CA PHE A 146 0.58 12.43 -6.51
C PHE A 146 1.32 13.37 -7.46
N VAL A 147 2.63 13.25 -7.52
CA VAL A 147 3.52 14.06 -8.39
C VAL A 147 4.27 13.12 -9.32
#